data_AF-A0A849IBX1-F1
#
_entry.id   AF-A0A849IBX1-F1
#
_cell.length_a   1.000
_cell.length_b   1.000
_cell.length_c   1.000
_cell.angle_alpha   90.00
_cell.angle_beta   90.00
_cell.angle_gamma   90.00
#
_symmetry.space_group_name_H-M   'P 1'
#
loop_
_entity.id
_entity.type
_entity.pdbx_description
1 polymer ?
#
loop_
_entity_poly.entity_id
_entity_poly.type
_entity_poly.pdbx_seq_one_letter_code
_entity_poly.pdbx_strand_id
1 'polypeptide(L)'
;MDAPTTTTMQSVTRHLALMVGAVVLLCGAAIAGAAVELSGAIIAAGSLVVESSVKKVQHPTGGVVSELLVQNGRPVRAGELLMRLDATTAKANLDAVTKTVWELSARRARLEAERDGLEEVRMPEDLTATALQEPDLARILTGEARLFRLRRDALAGQKGQLREQIAQLREEISGLEEQSAAKAQELELVAREWQGVRELWQKQLVQITRVTALEREQARLKGERGRLVAAAAQARGKISETELQIIQLDQNHRSEVAAELAEIRAKLSTVVEQKVTAEDQLRRVDIRAPQAGIVHELAVHTPGGVVSAGEQIMLIVPNADSLVVDARIAPEDIDQVRPGQAAVLRFPGLNQRTTPELRGEVIRIGADITEDKRTGISFFLVRIALAPGEARKLGDVQLVPGMPVNVFIRTSERTILSYLLRPLTDQVRLVFRES
;
A
#
# COMPACT_ATOMS: atom_id res chain seq x y z
N MET A 1 -85.29 83.30 36.47
CA MET A 1 -85.53 82.14 35.57
C MET A 1 -84.15 81.56 35.35
N ASP A 2 -83.86 80.55 36.14
CA ASP A 2 -82.53 80.35 36.74
C ASP A 2 -81.75 79.26 36.00
N ALA A 3 -80.43 79.47 35.90
CA ALA A 3 -79.45 78.48 35.48
C ALA A 3 -78.45 78.22 36.62
N PRO A 4 -78.14 76.94 36.89
CA PRO A 4 -76.81 76.53 37.33
C PRO A 4 -76.30 75.34 36.47
N THR A 5 -75.20 75.48 35.71
CA THR A 5 -73.77 75.25 36.05
C THR A 5 -73.31 73.78 36.18
N THR A 6 -72.77 73.27 35.08
CA THR A 6 -71.39 72.73 34.96
C THR A 6 -70.75 72.09 36.20
N THR A 7 -71.05 70.81 36.49
CA THR A 7 -70.26 69.99 37.44
C THR A 7 -70.07 68.52 37.04
N THR A 8 -70.61 68.06 35.90
CA THR A 8 -70.55 66.65 35.49
C THR A 8 -69.45 66.30 34.48
N MET A 9 -68.87 67.27 33.76
CA MET A 9 -67.87 66.98 32.71
C MET A 9 -66.42 66.82 33.21
N GLN A 10 -66.09 67.27 34.43
CA GLN A 10 -64.74 67.13 34.99
C GLN A 10 -64.47 65.78 35.68
N SER A 11 -65.49 65.03 36.10
CA SER A 11 -65.29 63.71 36.71
C SER A 11 -65.05 62.61 35.66
N VAL A 12 -65.76 62.66 34.53
CA VAL A 12 -65.66 61.65 33.45
C VAL A 12 -64.28 61.66 32.81
N THR A 13 -63.70 62.84 32.54
CA THR A 13 -62.35 62.96 31.95
C THR A 13 -61.26 62.47 32.89
N ARG A 14 -61.43 62.64 34.20
CA ARG A 14 -60.48 62.21 35.23
C ARG A 14 -60.50 60.68 35.44
N HIS A 15 -61.69 60.07 35.42
CA HIS A 15 -61.83 58.61 35.45
C HIS A 15 -61.37 57.95 34.16
N LEU A 16 -61.60 58.57 33.00
CA LEU A 16 -61.08 58.09 31.71
C LEU A 16 -59.55 58.13 31.66
N ALA A 17 -58.93 59.22 32.13
CA ALA A 17 -57.48 59.35 32.20
C ALA A 17 -56.84 58.34 33.18
N LEU A 18 -57.51 58.04 34.31
CA LEU A 18 -57.09 56.98 35.24
C LEU A 18 -57.21 55.58 34.63
N MET A 19 -58.27 55.30 33.88
CA MET A 19 -58.45 54.03 33.18
C MET A 19 -57.40 53.85 32.06
N VAL A 20 -57.16 54.87 31.25
CA VAL A 20 -56.13 54.85 30.22
C VAL A 20 -54.73 54.73 30.84
N GLY A 21 -54.47 55.47 31.93
CA GLY A 21 -53.23 55.34 32.69
C GLY A 21 -53.01 53.94 33.26
N ALA A 22 -54.06 53.32 33.82
CA ALA A 22 -53.99 51.95 34.33
C ALA A 22 -53.76 50.92 33.21
N VAL A 23 -54.43 51.06 32.05
CA VAL A 23 -54.22 50.18 30.89
C VAL A 23 -52.81 50.34 30.32
N VAL A 24 -52.30 51.57 30.18
CA VAL A 24 -50.93 51.82 29.72
C VAL A 24 -49.90 51.26 30.70
N LEU A 25 -50.15 51.33 32.00
CA LEU A 25 -49.25 50.78 33.03
C LEU A 25 -49.31 49.25 33.04
N LEU A 26 -50.49 48.65 32.82
CA LEU A 26 -50.66 47.20 32.70
C LEU A 26 -50.02 46.65 31.41
N CYS A 27 -50.22 47.31 30.27
CA CYS A 27 -49.58 46.97 29.01
C CYS A 27 -48.07 47.21 29.07
N GLY A 28 -47.62 48.31 29.70
CA GLY A 28 -46.21 48.59 29.93
C GLY A 28 -45.55 47.56 30.84
N ALA A 29 -46.22 47.14 31.91
CA ALA A 29 -45.74 46.07 32.79
C ALA A 29 -45.75 44.70 32.11
N ALA A 30 -46.74 44.40 31.26
CA ALA A 30 -46.80 43.16 30.49
C ALA A 30 -45.70 43.10 29.41
N ILE A 31 -45.43 44.22 28.73
CA ILE A 31 -44.33 44.33 27.75
C ILE A 31 -42.97 44.25 28.46
N ALA A 32 -42.81 44.91 29.61
CA ALA A 32 -41.60 44.84 30.41
C ALA A 32 -41.35 43.43 30.97
N GLY A 33 -42.40 42.75 31.46
CA GLY A 33 -42.33 41.36 31.92
C GLY A 33 -42.07 40.37 30.78
N ALA A 34 -42.61 40.62 29.59
CA ALA A 34 -42.35 39.82 28.40
C ALA A 34 -40.91 39.97 27.86
N ALA A 35 -40.21 41.05 28.22
CA ALA A 35 -38.81 41.28 27.85
C ALA A 35 -37.81 40.76 28.90
N VAL A 36 -38.28 40.15 30.00
CA VAL A 36 -37.38 39.53 30.99
C VAL A 36 -36.85 38.22 30.42
N GLU A 37 -35.54 38.19 30.20
CA GLU A 37 -34.80 36.99 29.82
C GLU A 37 -34.56 36.13 31.06
N LEU A 38 -35.07 34.90 31.05
CA LEU A 38 -34.81 33.90 32.08
C LEU A 38 -33.71 32.97 31.59
N SER A 39 -32.58 32.96 32.30
CA SER A 39 -31.50 32.01 32.05
C SER A 39 -31.86 30.65 32.68
N GLY A 40 -32.08 29.64 31.85
CA GLY A 40 -32.29 28.26 32.29
C GLY A 40 -30.98 27.47 32.41
N ALA A 41 -31.01 26.37 33.15
CA ALA A 41 -29.91 25.40 33.18
C ALA A 41 -30.46 23.98 33.20
N ILE A 42 -29.91 23.11 32.35
CA ILE A 42 -30.18 21.67 32.37
C ILE A 42 -29.22 21.02 33.34
N ILE A 43 -29.76 20.20 34.24
CA ILE A 43 -28.99 19.46 35.23
C ILE A 43 -28.85 18.02 34.76
N ALA A 44 -27.61 17.61 34.51
CA ALA A 44 -27.29 16.25 34.10
C ALA A 44 -26.30 15.62 35.07
N ALA A 45 -26.51 14.35 35.40
CA ALA A 45 -25.52 13.56 36.10
C ALA A 45 -24.47 13.07 35.09
N GLY A 46 -23.20 13.16 35.45
CA GLY A 46 -22.10 12.72 34.63
C GLY A 46 -21.00 12.05 35.44
N SER A 47 -20.00 11.54 34.73
CA SER A 47 -18.78 11.00 35.31
C SER A 47 -17.58 11.57 34.59
N LEU A 48 -16.51 11.80 35.35
CA LEU A 48 -15.23 12.21 34.79
C LEU A 48 -14.61 11.02 34.06
N VAL A 49 -14.28 11.20 32.80
CA VAL A 49 -13.59 10.20 31.98
C VAL A 49 -12.34 10.81 31.39
N VAL A 50 -11.40 9.95 31.03
CA VAL A 50 -10.27 10.34 30.22
C VAL A 50 -10.75 10.67 28.81
N GLU A 51 -10.30 11.79 28.24
CA GLU A 51 -10.68 12.15 26.86
C GLU A 51 -10.20 11.10 25.87
N SER A 52 -9.01 10.56 26.11
CA SER A 52 -8.42 9.54 25.26
C SER A 52 -8.95 8.15 25.60
N SER A 53 -8.99 7.30 24.58
CA SER A 53 -9.35 5.90 24.74
C SER A 53 -8.14 5.08 25.16
N VAL A 54 -8.34 4.18 26.13
CA VAL A 54 -7.37 3.13 26.47
C VAL A 54 -7.02 2.35 25.21
N LYS A 55 -5.72 2.20 24.92
CA LYS A 55 -5.26 1.45 23.74
C LYS A 55 -4.99 0.01 24.11
N LYS A 56 -5.62 -0.90 23.36
CA LYS A 56 -5.37 -2.34 23.43
C LYS A 56 -4.12 -2.67 22.62
N VAL A 57 -3.17 -3.35 23.24
CA VAL A 57 -2.01 -3.91 22.56
C VAL A 57 -2.29 -5.38 22.28
N GLN A 58 -2.25 -5.74 20.99
CA GLN A 58 -2.54 -7.07 20.47
C GLN A 58 -1.50 -7.44 19.42
N HIS A 59 -1.27 -8.74 19.23
CA HIS A 59 -0.42 -9.24 18.15
C HIS A 59 -1.25 -10.06 17.15
N PRO A 60 -1.24 -9.75 15.85
CA PRO A 60 -2.14 -10.36 14.88
C PRO A 60 -1.93 -11.87 14.71
N THR A 61 -0.68 -12.35 14.81
CA THR A 61 -0.33 -13.76 14.56
C THR A 61 -0.09 -14.55 15.84
N GLY A 62 0.09 -13.88 16.98
CA GLY A 62 0.58 -14.53 18.21
C GLY A 62 2.04 -14.99 18.13
N GLY A 63 2.49 -15.75 19.13
CA GLY A 63 3.85 -16.29 19.23
C GLY A 63 4.26 -16.64 20.66
N VAL A 64 5.44 -17.25 20.82
CA VAL A 64 6.04 -17.53 22.13
C VAL A 64 6.77 -16.29 22.63
N VAL A 65 6.56 -15.91 23.88
CA VAL A 65 7.24 -14.76 24.48
C VAL A 65 8.69 -15.13 24.80
N SER A 66 9.64 -14.42 24.19
CA SER A 66 11.07 -14.58 24.49
C SER A 66 11.49 -13.68 25.65
N GLU A 67 11.12 -12.40 25.61
CA GLU A 67 11.47 -11.42 26.63
C GLU A 67 10.26 -10.55 26.99
N LEU A 68 10.05 -10.31 28.29
CA LEU A 68 9.02 -9.41 28.82
C LEU A 68 9.72 -8.26 29.56
N LEU A 69 9.59 -7.03 29.05
CA LEU A 69 10.34 -5.86 29.54
C LEU A 69 9.50 -4.92 30.41
N VAL A 70 8.21 -5.21 30.56
CA VAL A 70 7.25 -4.39 31.32
C VAL A 70 6.46 -5.22 32.33
N GLN A 71 5.86 -4.52 33.30
CA GLN A 71 5.02 -5.08 34.35
C GLN A 71 3.78 -4.20 34.53
N ASN A 72 2.71 -4.76 35.10
CA ASN A 72 1.50 -4.00 35.44
C ASN A 72 1.84 -2.79 36.34
N GLY A 73 1.29 -1.63 36.02
CA GLY A 73 1.50 -0.37 36.75
C GLY A 73 2.74 0.43 36.32
N ARG A 74 3.60 -0.11 35.45
CA ARG A 74 4.79 0.62 34.97
C ARG A 74 4.41 1.68 33.92
N PRO A 75 4.94 2.91 34.01
CA PRO A 75 4.82 3.90 32.96
C PRO A 75 5.73 3.57 31.77
N VAL A 76 5.21 3.77 30.56
CA VAL A 76 5.89 3.53 29.28
C VAL A 76 5.75 4.74 28.35
N ARG A 77 6.72 4.93 27.47
CA ARG A 77 6.69 5.96 26.42
C ARG A 77 6.16 5.39 25.11
N ALA A 78 5.64 6.25 24.23
CA ALA A 78 5.28 5.84 22.88
C ALA A 78 6.51 5.28 22.14
N GLY A 79 6.36 4.10 21.51
CA GLY A 79 7.43 3.39 20.82
C GLY A 79 8.38 2.57 21.70
N GLU A 80 8.23 2.62 23.02
CA GLU A 80 9.00 1.79 23.96
C GLU A 80 8.72 0.30 23.72
N LEU A 81 9.78 -0.52 23.73
CA LEU A 81 9.66 -1.97 23.58
C LEU A 81 9.06 -2.56 24.86
N LEU A 82 7.92 -3.23 24.71
CA LEU A 82 7.17 -3.80 25.83
C LEU A 82 7.55 -5.27 26.04
N MET A 83 7.60 -6.01 24.95
CA MET A 83 7.95 -7.43 24.95
C MET A 83 8.46 -7.83 23.56
N ARG A 84 9.15 -8.97 23.53
CA ARG A 84 9.68 -9.57 22.31
C ARG A 84 9.23 -11.02 22.22
N LEU A 85 8.71 -11.40 21.06
CA LEU A 85 8.37 -12.79 20.74
C LEU A 85 9.63 -13.55 20.29
N ASP A 86 9.57 -14.87 20.19
CA ASP A 86 10.64 -15.67 19.61
C ASP A 86 10.81 -15.35 18.11
N ALA A 87 11.97 -14.80 17.76
CA ALA A 87 12.30 -14.39 16.40
C ALA A 87 12.76 -15.55 15.51
N THR A 88 13.00 -16.74 16.05
CA THR A 88 13.72 -17.83 15.36
C THR A 88 13.05 -18.21 14.04
N THR A 89 11.73 -18.39 14.04
CA THR A 89 10.96 -18.78 12.84
C THR A 89 10.86 -17.64 11.83
N ALA A 90 10.58 -16.42 12.30
CA ALA A 90 10.48 -15.24 11.44
C ALA A 90 11.83 -14.90 10.79
N LYS A 91 12.92 -14.99 11.54
CA LYS A 91 14.28 -14.76 11.04
C LYS A 91 14.68 -15.84 10.04
N ALA A 92 14.47 -17.12 10.35
CA ALA A 92 14.77 -18.21 9.43
C ALA A 92 13.99 -18.08 8.10
N ASN A 93 12.71 -17.65 8.17
CA ASN A 93 11.91 -17.39 6.98
C ASN A 93 12.48 -16.21 6.16
N LEU A 94 12.81 -15.09 6.82
CA LEU A 94 13.43 -13.95 6.14
C LEU A 94 14.77 -14.32 5.49
N ASP A 95 15.61 -15.08 6.19
CA ASP A 95 16.91 -15.54 5.68
C ASP A 95 16.72 -16.43 4.44
N ALA A 96 15.77 -17.37 4.48
CA ALA A 96 15.46 -18.24 3.33
C ALA A 96 14.96 -17.46 2.11
N VAL A 97 14.03 -16.52 2.32
CA VAL A 97 13.51 -15.67 1.23
C VAL A 97 14.62 -14.76 0.69
N THR A 98 15.47 -14.20 1.55
CA THR A 98 16.60 -13.36 1.15
C THR A 98 17.62 -14.12 0.30
N LYS A 99 17.97 -15.36 0.69
CA LYS A 99 18.83 -16.22 -0.13
C LYS A 99 18.20 -16.53 -1.49
N THR A 100 16.89 -16.75 -1.54
CA THR A 100 16.17 -16.96 -2.81
C THR A 100 16.23 -15.71 -3.69
N VAL A 101 16.07 -14.51 -3.13
CA VAL A 101 16.24 -13.24 -3.87
C VAL A 101 17.65 -13.12 -4.44
N TRP A 102 18.67 -13.48 -3.66
CA TRP A 102 20.06 -13.45 -4.12
C TRP A 102 20.30 -14.39 -5.31
N GLU A 103 19.85 -15.63 -5.22
CA GLU A 103 19.98 -16.62 -6.30
C GLU A 103 19.30 -16.14 -7.59
N LEU A 104 18.04 -15.69 -7.48
CA LEU A 104 17.28 -15.22 -8.64
C LEU A 104 17.89 -13.94 -9.23
N SER A 105 18.42 -13.05 -8.41
CA SER A 105 19.06 -11.80 -8.87
C SER A 105 20.39 -12.07 -9.58
N ALA A 106 21.21 -12.98 -9.06
CA ALA A 106 22.46 -13.40 -9.70
C ALA A 106 22.18 -14.09 -11.04
N ARG A 107 21.19 -14.99 -11.08
CA ARG A 107 20.76 -15.64 -12.33
C ARG A 107 20.22 -14.65 -13.34
N ARG A 108 19.42 -13.66 -12.90
CA ARG A 108 18.94 -12.57 -13.77
C ARG A 108 20.11 -11.83 -14.41
N ALA A 109 21.11 -11.46 -13.63
CA ALA A 109 22.29 -10.75 -14.14
C ALA A 109 23.05 -11.57 -15.19
N ARG A 110 23.23 -12.89 -14.96
CA ARG A 110 23.80 -13.80 -15.97
C ARG A 110 22.96 -13.80 -17.25
N LEU A 111 21.65 -14.01 -17.16
CA LEU A 111 20.76 -14.11 -18.32
C LEU A 111 20.68 -12.79 -19.10
N GLU A 112 20.76 -11.65 -18.42
CA GLU A 112 20.84 -10.34 -19.07
C GLU A 112 22.15 -10.19 -19.85
N ALA A 113 23.27 -10.64 -19.29
CA ALA A 113 24.55 -10.66 -19.99
C ALA A 113 24.55 -11.62 -21.20
N GLU A 114 23.91 -12.79 -21.10
CA GLU A 114 23.76 -13.74 -22.23
C GLU A 114 22.89 -13.15 -23.35
N ARG A 115 21.75 -12.53 -23.00
CA ARG A 115 20.85 -11.88 -23.96
C ARG A 115 21.56 -10.76 -24.72
N ASP A 116 22.33 -9.95 -24.02
CA ASP A 116 23.01 -8.76 -24.56
C ASP A 116 24.34 -9.13 -25.23
N GLY A 117 24.78 -10.39 -25.15
CA GLY A 117 25.99 -10.89 -25.79
C GLY A 117 27.28 -10.31 -25.20
N LEU A 118 27.29 -10.03 -23.89
CA LEU A 118 28.45 -9.46 -23.20
C LEU A 118 29.59 -10.48 -23.07
N GLU A 119 30.80 -10.00 -22.82
CA GLU A 119 31.95 -10.89 -22.56
C GLU A 119 32.01 -11.37 -21.11
N GLU A 120 31.45 -10.61 -20.17
CA GLU A 120 31.45 -10.90 -18.74
C GLU A 120 30.11 -10.54 -18.10
N VAL A 121 29.77 -11.22 -16.99
CA VAL A 121 28.57 -10.91 -16.21
C VAL A 121 28.86 -9.73 -15.28
N ARG A 122 28.16 -8.62 -15.50
CA ARG A 122 28.18 -7.49 -14.56
C ARG A 122 27.17 -7.72 -13.44
N MET A 123 27.67 -8.11 -12.27
CA MET A 123 26.83 -8.27 -11.07
C MET A 123 26.40 -6.90 -10.51
N PRO A 124 25.17 -6.76 -9.99
CA PRO A 124 24.72 -5.55 -9.29
C PRO A 124 25.62 -5.20 -8.09
N GLU A 125 25.92 -3.91 -7.91
CA GLU A 125 26.82 -3.41 -6.86
C GLU A 125 26.38 -3.83 -5.45
N ASP A 126 25.07 -3.75 -5.18
CA ASP A 126 24.46 -4.16 -3.90
C ASP A 126 24.79 -5.61 -3.53
N LEU A 127 24.76 -6.52 -4.50
CA LEU A 127 25.08 -7.94 -4.27
C LEU A 127 26.57 -8.14 -4.05
N THR A 128 27.42 -7.43 -4.81
CA THR A 128 28.88 -7.54 -4.65
C THR A 128 29.36 -7.00 -3.32
N ALA A 129 28.76 -5.90 -2.82
CA ALA A 129 29.07 -5.36 -1.51
C ALA A 129 28.65 -6.31 -0.38
N THR A 130 27.46 -6.91 -0.51
CA THR A 130 26.95 -7.89 0.46
C THR A 130 27.78 -9.18 0.46
N ALA A 131 28.27 -9.61 -0.71
CA ALA A 131 29.08 -10.82 -0.84
C ALA A 131 30.44 -10.76 -0.12
N LEU A 132 30.93 -9.55 0.22
CA LEU A 132 32.13 -9.40 1.04
C LEU A 132 31.92 -9.86 2.49
N GLN A 133 30.66 -9.84 2.95
CA GLN A 133 30.27 -10.21 4.31
C GLN A 133 29.63 -11.61 4.34
N GLU A 134 28.97 -12.00 3.26
CA GLU A 134 28.21 -13.26 3.16
C GLU A 134 28.89 -14.27 2.20
N PRO A 135 29.56 -15.31 2.72
CA PRO A 135 30.30 -16.26 1.88
C PRO A 135 29.39 -17.12 0.99
N ASP A 136 28.16 -17.41 1.43
CA ASP A 136 27.17 -18.13 0.64
C ASP A 136 26.83 -17.36 -0.64
N LEU A 137 26.64 -16.04 -0.53
CA LEU A 137 26.36 -15.18 -1.68
C LEU A 137 27.54 -15.13 -2.64
N ALA A 138 28.78 -15.02 -2.14
CA ALA A 138 29.98 -15.05 -2.98
C ALA A 138 30.07 -16.36 -3.81
N ARG A 139 29.68 -17.50 -3.22
CA ARG A 139 29.62 -18.79 -3.94
C ARG A 139 28.56 -18.79 -5.05
N ILE A 140 27.39 -18.20 -4.81
CA ILE A 140 26.33 -18.05 -5.83
C ILE A 140 26.84 -17.21 -7.00
N LEU A 141 27.41 -16.03 -6.72
CA LEU A 141 27.90 -15.11 -7.76
C LEU A 141 29.01 -15.74 -8.61
N THR A 142 29.98 -16.40 -7.97
CA THR A 142 31.07 -17.09 -8.66
C THR A 142 30.58 -18.29 -9.46
N GLY A 143 29.56 -19.00 -8.96
CA GLY A 143 28.88 -20.09 -9.67
C GLY A 143 28.21 -19.62 -10.96
N GLU A 144 27.41 -18.56 -10.88
CA GLU A 144 26.72 -17.99 -12.05
C GLU A 144 27.72 -17.43 -13.08
N ALA A 145 28.79 -16.74 -12.65
CA ALA A 145 29.84 -16.26 -13.54
C ALA A 145 30.63 -17.40 -14.23
N ARG A 146 30.79 -18.55 -13.56
CA ARG A 146 31.39 -19.75 -14.16
C ARG A 146 30.45 -20.39 -15.18
N LEU A 147 29.17 -20.54 -14.83
CA LEU A 147 28.17 -21.10 -15.73
C LEU A 147 28.04 -20.28 -17.01
N PHE A 148 28.03 -18.95 -16.89
CA PHE A 148 28.05 -18.02 -18.02
C PHE A 148 29.17 -18.32 -19.01
N ARG A 149 30.43 -18.37 -18.52
CA ARG A 149 31.60 -18.66 -19.36
C ARG A 149 31.49 -20.01 -20.04
N LEU A 150 31.08 -21.05 -19.30
CA LEU A 150 30.88 -22.39 -19.86
C LEU A 150 29.84 -22.40 -20.99
N ARG A 151 28.70 -21.72 -20.82
CA ARG A 151 27.65 -21.65 -21.86
C ARG A 151 28.13 -20.87 -23.08
N ARG A 152 28.79 -19.73 -22.87
CA ARG A 152 29.36 -18.90 -23.94
C ARG A 152 30.41 -19.68 -24.75
N ASP A 153 31.33 -20.34 -24.06
CA ASP A 153 32.41 -21.10 -24.69
C ASP A 153 31.86 -22.33 -25.45
N ALA A 154 30.82 -22.99 -24.92
CA ALA A 154 30.12 -24.07 -25.61
C ALA A 154 29.44 -23.60 -26.91
N LEU A 155 28.72 -22.47 -26.86
CA LEU A 155 28.08 -21.86 -28.04
C LEU A 155 29.14 -21.45 -29.08
N ALA A 156 30.25 -20.84 -28.63
CA ALA A 156 31.36 -20.47 -29.50
C ALA A 156 32.01 -21.70 -30.15
N GLY A 157 32.19 -22.79 -29.40
CA GLY A 157 32.71 -24.06 -29.90
C GLY A 157 31.82 -24.69 -30.97
N GLN A 158 30.51 -24.74 -30.75
CA GLN A 158 29.55 -25.26 -31.75
C GLN A 158 29.58 -24.42 -33.04
N LYS A 159 29.59 -23.09 -32.93
CA LYS A 159 29.75 -22.23 -34.12
C LYS A 159 31.10 -22.41 -34.79
N GLY A 160 32.17 -22.60 -34.02
CA GLY A 160 33.51 -22.88 -34.52
C GLY A 160 33.54 -24.13 -35.38
N GLN A 161 32.92 -25.22 -34.94
CA GLN A 161 32.81 -26.46 -35.70
C GLN A 161 32.06 -26.27 -37.03
N LEU A 162 30.93 -25.56 -37.01
CA LEU A 162 30.17 -25.27 -38.25
C LEU A 162 30.95 -24.38 -39.22
N ARG A 163 31.71 -23.41 -38.71
CA ARG A 163 32.59 -22.56 -39.54
C ARG A 163 33.74 -23.35 -40.16
N GLU A 164 34.31 -24.29 -39.42
CA GLU A 164 35.35 -25.19 -39.94
C GLU A 164 34.78 -26.09 -41.05
N GLN A 165 33.56 -26.61 -40.88
CA GLN A 165 32.87 -27.35 -41.94
C GLN A 165 32.62 -26.50 -43.20
N ILE A 166 32.25 -25.23 -43.04
CA ILE A 166 32.14 -24.28 -44.16
C ILE A 166 33.49 -24.08 -44.85
N ALA A 167 34.59 -23.93 -44.09
CA ALA A 167 35.93 -23.78 -44.66
C ALA A 167 36.32 -25.01 -45.50
N GLN A 168 36.08 -26.22 -44.99
CA GLN A 168 36.32 -27.47 -45.72
C GLN A 168 35.51 -27.57 -47.02
N LEU A 169 34.22 -27.18 -46.99
CA LEU A 169 33.39 -27.15 -48.20
C LEU A 169 33.88 -26.13 -49.23
N ARG A 170 34.46 -25.00 -48.79
CA ARG A 170 35.05 -24.00 -49.69
C ARG A 170 36.29 -24.53 -50.40
N GLU A 171 37.16 -25.26 -49.68
CA GLU A 171 38.31 -25.94 -50.28
C GLU A 171 37.87 -27.02 -51.28
N GLU A 172 36.82 -27.80 -50.97
CA GLU A 172 36.24 -28.79 -51.89
C GLU A 172 35.73 -28.11 -53.18
N ILE A 173 35.03 -26.98 -53.06
CA ILE A 173 34.55 -26.20 -54.21
C ILE A 173 35.73 -25.72 -55.06
N SER A 174 36.80 -25.20 -54.44
CA SER A 174 37.99 -24.74 -55.16
C SER A 174 38.60 -25.88 -56.00
N GLY A 175 38.76 -27.06 -55.42
CA GLY A 175 39.28 -28.23 -56.13
C GLY A 175 38.36 -28.69 -57.28
N LEU A 176 37.05 -28.66 -57.10
CA LEU A 176 36.07 -28.99 -58.16
C LEU A 176 36.08 -27.96 -59.30
N GLU A 177 36.25 -26.67 -58.97
CA GLU A 177 36.35 -25.59 -59.96
C GLU A 177 37.62 -25.71 -60.79
N GLU A 178 38.77 -26.00 -60.18
CA GLU A 178 40.02 -26.26 -60.90
C GLU A 178 39.92 -27.45 -61.85
N GLN A 179 39.31 -28.56 -61.40
CA GLN A 179 39.07 -29.72 -62.27
C GLN A 179 38.12 -29.39 -63.44
N SER A 180 37.09 -28.59 -63.17
CA SER A 180 36.15 -28.11 -64.20
C SER A 180 36.85 -27.22 -65.23
N ALA A 181 37.76 -26.35 -64.78
CA ALA A 181 38.57 -25.50 -65.64
C ALA A 181 39.54 -26.32 -66.50
N ALA A 182 40.21 -27.34 -65.94
CA ALA A 182 41.06 -28.26 -66.69
C ALA A 182 40.25 -29.00 -67.78
N LYS A 183 39.06 -29.49 -67.46
CA LYS A 183 38.15 -30.12 -68.44
C LYS A 183 37.67 -29.14 -69.51
N ALA A 184 37.51 -27.86 -69.18
CA ALA A 184 37.18 -26.82 -70.16
C ALA A 184 38.34 -26.57 -71.14
N GLN A 185 39.59 -26.58 -70.67
CA GLN A 185 40.77 -26.48 -71.54
C GLN A 185 40.93 -27.71 -72.44
N GLU A 186 40.70 -28.92 -71.91
CA GLU A 186 40.71 -30.16 -72.68
C GLU A 186 39.66 -30.13 -73.80
N LEU A 187 38.44 -29.66 -73.51
CA LEU A 187 37.39 -29.45 -74.49
C LEU A 187 37.82 -28.49 -75.62
N GLU A 188 38.53 -27.41 -75.30
CA GLU A 188 39.01 -26.44 -76.29
C GLU A 188 40.07 -27.04 -77.22
N LEU A 189 40.97 -27.88 -76.67
CA LEU A 189 41.97 -28.61 -77.47
C LEU A 189 41.30 -29.59 -78.43
N VAL A 190 40.37 -30.41 -77.93
CA VAL A 190 39.63 -31.39 -78.74
C VAL A 190 38.72 -30.69 -79.77
N ALA A 191 38.17 -29.52 -79.44
CA ALA A 191 37.41 -28.69 -80.39
C ALA A 191 38.25 -28.23 -81.58
N ARG A 192 39.47 -27.75 -81.31
CA ARG A 192 40.41 -27.37 -82.37
C ARG A 192 40.82 -28.56 -83.24
N GLU A 193 41.13 -29.71 -82.63
CA GLU A 193 41.48 -30.92 -83.38
C GLU A 193 40.30 -31.39 -84.25
N TRP A 194 39.09 -31.44 -83.69
CA TRP A 194 37.89 -31.83 -84.43
C TRP A 194 37.64 -30.92 -85.63
N GLN A 195 37.82 -29.61 -85.49
CA GLN A 195 37.64 -28.66 -86.59
C GLN A 195 38.61 -28.97 -87.74
N GLY A 196 39.90 -29.16 -87.43
CA GLY A 196 40.90 -29.52 -88.45
C GLY A 196 40.61 -30.87 -89.13
N VAL A 197 40.26 -31.90 -88.35
CA VAL A 197 39.91 -33.23 -88.89
C VAL A 197 38.64 -33.17 -89.74
N ARG A 198 37.66 -32.36 -89.36
CA ARG A 198 36.42 -32.17 -90.12
C ARG A 198 36.68 -31.52 -91.48
N GLU A 199 37.55 -30.53 -91.54
CA GLU A 199 37.99 -29.92 -92.82
C GLU A 199 38.71 -30.94 -93.72
N LEU A 200 39.59 -31.78 -93.15
CA LEU A 200 40.26 -32.85 -93.90
C LEU A 200 39.27 -33.91 -94.41
N TRP A 201 38.24 -34.24 -93.63
CA TRP A 201 37.20 -35.17 -94.04
C TRP A 201 36.37 -34.63 -95.20
N GLN A 202 36.02 -33.33 -95.18
CA GLN A 202 35.31 -32.67 -96.30
C GLN A 202 36.12 -32.73 -97.61
N LYS A 203 37.45 -32.75 -97.51
CA LYS A 203 38.39 -32.94 -98.63
C LYS A 203 38.62 -34.43 -98.97
N GLN A 204 37.90 -35.36 -98.32
CA GLN A 204 38.03 -36.83 -98.46
C GLN A 204 39.41 -37.40 -98.07
N LEU A 205 40.18 -36.68 -97.23
CA LEU A 205 41.53 -37.07 -96.83
C LEU A 205 41.59 -37.95 -95.57
N VAL A 206 40.48 -38.08 -94.84
CA VAL A 206 40.35 -38.91 -93.63
C VAL A 206 38.98 -39.58 -93.56
N GLN A 207 38.85 -40.65 -92.77
CA GLN A 207 37.59 -41.37 -92.58
C GLN A 207 36.64 -40.65 -91.60
N ILE A 208 35.32 -40.73 -91.83
CA ILE A 208 34.28 -40.15 -90.96
C ILE A 208 34.33 -40.67 -89.51
N THR A 209 34.84 -41.88 -89.32
CA THR A 209 35.04 -42.52 -88.00
C THR A 209 35.95 -41.70 -87.08
N ARG A 210 36.92 -40.96 -87.65
CA ARG A 210 37.79 -40.07 -86.86
C ARG A 210 37.06 -38.83 -86.36
N VAL A 211 36.21 -38.23 -87.20
CA VAL A 211 35.38 -37.06 -86.82
C VAL A 211 34.41 -37.44 -85.71
N THR A 212 33.67 -38.55 -85.88
CA THR A 212 32.67 -39.00 -84.90
C THR A 212 33.30 -39.51 -83.59
N ALA A 213 34.55 -39.99 -83.61
CA ALA A 213 35.29 -40.29 -82.40
C ALA A 213 35.59 -39.02 -81.57
N LEU A 214 36.04 -37.94 -82.22
CA LEU A 214 36.29 -36.66 -81.55
C LEU A 214 34.99 -35.99 -81.06
N GLU A 215 33.88 -36.13 -81.78
CA GLU A 215 32.57 -35.65 -81.30
C GLU A 215 32.11 -36.38 -80.03
N ARG A 216 32.26 -37.71 -80.00
CA ARG A 216 31.96 -38.50 -78.80
C ARG A 216 32.86 -38.12 -77.62
N GLU A 217 34.13 -37.83 -77.89
CA GLU A 217 35.08 -37.35 -76.88
C GLU A 217 34.65 -36.00 -76.30
N GLN A 218 34.31 -35.01 -77.14
CA GLN A 218 33.79 -33.72 -76.68
C GLN A 218 32.51 -33.89 -75.84
N ALA A 219 31.58 -34.73 -76.29
CA ALA A 219 30.35 -35.00 -75.55
C ALA A 219 30.66 -35.61 -74.17
N ARG A 220 31.62 -36.54 -74.08
CA ARG A 220 32.07 -37.13 -72.81
C ARG A 220 32.68 -36.08 -71.87
N LEU A 221 33.63 -35.29 -72.36
CA LEU A 221 34.28 -34.24 -71.57
C LEU A 221 33.30 -33.16 -71.11
N LYS A 222 32.33 -32.80 -71.95
CA LYS A 222 31.26 -31.87 -71.59
C LYS A 222 30.37 -32.43 -70.48
N GLY A 223 30.04 -33.73 -70.54
CA GLY A 223 29.32 -34.42 -69.47
C GLY A 223 30.10 -34.50 -68.16
N GLU A 224 31.40 -34.80 -68.22
CA GLU A 224 32.31 -34.78 -67.07
C GLU A 224 32.37 -33.40 -66.40
N ARG A 225 32.62 -32.34 -67.19
CA ARG A 225 32.60 -30.96 -66.69
C ARG A 225 31.26 -30.59 -66.08
N GLY A 226 30.15 -30.97 -66.72
CA GLY A 226 28.81 -30.75 -66.18
C GLY A 226 28.59 -31.38 -64.81
N ARG A 227 29.10 -32.61 -64.60
CA ARG A 227 29.06 -33.27 -63.29
C ARG A 227 29.86 -32.52 -62.22
N LEU A 228 31.06 -32.03 -62.55
CA LEU A 228 31.89 -31.24 -61.63
C LEU A 228 31.22 -29.92 -61.25
N VAL A 229 30.64 -29.21 -62.22
CA VAL A 229 29.89 -27.96 -61.97
C VAL A 229 28.68 -28.22 -61.07
N ALA A 230 27.94 -29.31 -61.31
CA ALA A 230 26.80 -29.69 -60.47
C ALA A 230 27.24 -30.03 -59.04
N ALA A 231 28.36 -30.75 -58.86
CA ALA A 231 28.92 -31.06 -57.55
C ALA A 231 29.34 -29.79 -56.79
N ALA A 232 30.02 -28.84 -57.46
CA ALA A 232 30.39 -27.56 -56.85
C ALA A 232 29.15 -26.75 -56.44
N ALA A 233 28.10 -26.73 -57.28
CA ALA A 233 26.83 -26.10 -56.92
C ALA A 233 26.15 -26.76 -55.71
N GLN A 234 26.18 -28.10 -55.60
CA GLN A 234 25.66 -28.82 -54.45
C GLN A 234 26.44 -28.48 -53.16
N ALA A 235 27.77 -28.40 -53.24
CA ALA A 235 28.61 -28.01 -52.10
C ALA A 235 28.31 -26.57 -51.65
N ARG A 236 28.10 -25.62 -52.59
CA ARG A 236 27.64 -24.26 -52.25
C ARG A 236 26.28 -24.26 -51.54
N GLY A 237 25.35 -25.11 -51.97
CA GLY A 237 24.07 -25.28 -51.28
C GLY A 237 24.22 -25.76 -49.83
N LYS A 238 25.14 -26.70 -49.58
CA LYS A 238 25.47 -27.15 -48.21
C LYS A 238 26.06 -26.03 -47.37
N ILE A 239 26.92 -25.16 -47.93
CA ILE A 239 27.43 -23.98 -47.22
C ILE A 239 26.28 -23.09 -46.76
N SER A 240 25.33 -22.76 -47.65
CA SER A 240 24.16 -21.96 -47.26
C SER A 240 23.33 -22.62 -46.17
N GLU A 241 23.15 -23.94 -46.22
CA GLU A 241 22.46 -24.69 -45.17
C GLU A 241 23.20 -24.60 -43.82
N THR A 242 24.53 -24.80 -43.81
CA THR A 242 25.35 -24.69 -42.60
C THR A 242 25.38 -23.26 -42.04
N GLU A 243 25.39 -22.24 -42.90
CA GLU A 243 25.27 -20.84 -42.48
C GLU A 243 23.92 -20.56 -41.81
N LEU A 244 22.82 -21.09 -42.36
CA LEU A 244 21.50 -21.02 -41.75
C LEU A 244 21.45 -21.75 -40.39
N GLN A 245 22.14 -22.88 -40.24
CA GLN A 245 22.25 -23.58 -38.96
C GLN A 245 22.95 -22.72 -37.89
N ILE A 246 24.00 -21.96 -38.25
CA ILE A 246 24.65 -21.01 -37.32
C ILE A 246 23.66 -19.93 -36.87
N ILE A 247 22.87 -19.37 -37.80
CA ILE A 247 21.86 -18.36 -37.48
C ILE A 247 20.78 -18.96 -36.57
N GLN A 248 20.31 -20.17 -36.86
CA GLN A 248 19.30 -20.84 -36.05
C GLN A 248 19.81 -21.15 -34.64
N LEU A 249 21.08 -21.53 -34.50
CA LEU A 249 21.71 -21.73 -33.20
C LEU A 249 21.67 -20.46 -32.34
N ASP A 250 21.95 -19.30 -32.94
CA ASP A 250 21.84 -18.00 -32.28
C ASP A 250 20.41 -17.65 -31.86
N GLN A 251 19.44 -17.88 -32.76
CA GLN A 251 18.03 -17.59 -32.47
C GLN A 251 17.48 -18.50 -31.37
N ASN A 252 17.82 -19.79 -31.39
CA ASN A 252 17.43 -20.72 -30.34
C ASN A 252 18.01 -20.30 -28.99
N HIS A 253 19.31 -19.99 -28.94
CA HIS A 253 19.94 -19.51 -27.71
C HIS A 253 19.27 -18.24 -27.17
N ARG A 254 19.02 -17.24 -28.03
CA ARG A 254 18.32 -16.00 -27.62
C ARG A 254 16.90 -16.26 -27.12
N SER A 255 16.17 -17.14 -27.79
CA SER A 255 14.80 -17.51 -27.40
C SER A 255 14.78 -18.22 -26.05
N GLU A 256 15.68 -19.18 -25.82
CA GLU A 256 15.85 -19.88 -24.55
C GLU A 256 16.19 -18.91 -23.41
N VAL A 257 17.17 -18.03 -23.62
CA VAL A 257 17.57 -17.02 -22.63
C VAL A 257 16.43 -16.05 -22.34
N ALA A 258 15.68 -15.61 -23.35
CA ALA A 258 14.54 -14.72 -23.17
C ALA A 258 13.40 -15.37 -22.37
N ALA A 259 13.10 -16.65 -22.65
CA ALA A 259 12.10 -17.41 -21.92
C ALA A 259 12.51 -17.61 -20.44
N GLU A 260 13.76 -18.03 -20.20
CA GLU A 260 14.30 -18.19 -18.84
C GLU A 260 14.29 -16.85 -18.08
N LEU A 261 14.69 -15.75 -18.75
CA LEU A 261 14.71 -14.42 -18.14
C LEU A 261 13.29 -13.94 -17.75
N ALA A 262 12.28 -14.20 -18.59
CA ALA A 262 10.90 -13.87 -18.28
C ALA A 262 10.40 -14.63 -17.04
N GLU A 263 10.70 -15.92 -16.95
CA GLU A 263 10.35 -16.75 -15.78
C GLU A 263 11.05 -16.26 -14.51
N ILE A 264 12.36 -15.98 -14.59
CA ILE A 264 13.12 -15.47 -13.44
C ILE A 264 12.65 -14.10 -12.99
N ARG A 265 12.28 -13.20 -13.91
CA ARG A 265 11.72 -11.88 -13.56
C ARG A 265 10.38 -12.03 -12.85
N ALA A 266 9.49 -12.90 -13.32
CA ALA A 266 8.21 -13.16 -12.68
C ALA A 266 8.41 -13.73 -11.25
N LYS A 267 9.29 -14.73 -11.10
CA LYS A 267 9.62 -15.30 -9.78
C LYS A 267 10.24 -14.27 -8.84
N LEU A 268 11.20 -13.49 -9.33
CA LEU A 268 11.88 -12.48 -8.53
C LEU A 268 10.89 -11.42 -8.03
N SER A 269 9.95 -10.97 -8.87
CA SER A 269 8.90 -10.03 -8.45
C SER A 269 8.08 -10.57 -7.29
N THR A 270 7.67 -11.84 -7.35
CA THR A 270 6.90 -12.48 -6.28
C THR A 270 7.72 -12.64 -5.00
N VAL A 271 8.97 -13.09 -5.10
CA VAL A 271 9.83 -13.34 -3.94
C VAL A 271 10.26 -12.04 -3.26
N VAL A 272 10.43 -10.94 -4.01
CA VAL A 272 10.68 -9.61 -3.44
C VAL A 272 9.50 -9.16 -2.57
N GLU A 273 8.26 -9.33 -3.01
CA GLU A 273 7.08 -9.03 -2.19
C GLU A 273 6.98 -9.95 -0.95
N GLN A 274 7.34 -11.22 -1.10
CA GLN A 274 7.44 -12.15 0.04
C GLN A 274 8.51 -11.69 1.04
N LYS A 275 9.63 -11.13 0.58
CA LYS A 275 10.69 -10.57 1.44
C LYS A 275 10.16 -9.42 2.27
N VAL A 276 9.43 -8.48 1.67
CA VAL A 276 8.79 -7.36 2.38
C VAL A 276 7.85 -7.89 3.48
N THR A 277 7.06 -8.93 3.17
CA THR A 277 6.16 -9.56 4.14
C THR A 277 6.94 -10.23 5.29
N ALA A 278 8.02 -10.94 4.97
CA ALA A 278 8.87 -11.60 5.97
C ALA A 278 9.62 -10.59 6.86
N GLU A 279 10.09 -9.47 6.29
CA GLU A 279 10.68 -8.35 7.04
C GLU A 279 9.65 -7.73 7.99
N ASP A 280 8.41 -7.55 7.53
CA ASP A 280 7.34 -7.02 8.37
C ASP A 280 6.99 -7.96 9.52
N GLN A 281 6.90 -9.27 9.26
CA GLN A 281 6.72 -10.28 10.29
C GLN A 281 7.85 -10.25 11.32
N LEU A 282 9.11 -10.16 10.89
CA LEU A 282 10.25 -10.07 11.80
C LEU A 282 10.22 -8.79 12.63
N ARG A 283 9.82 -7.64 12.05
CA ARG A 283 9.65 -6.39 12.81
C ARG A 283 8.55 -6.49 13.88
N ARG A 284 7.48 -7.24 13.60
CA ARG A 284 6.35 -7.42 14.54
C ARG A 284 6.65 -8.32 15.73
N VAL A 285 7.75 -9.08 15.69
CA VAL A 285 8.27 -9.82 16.85
C VAL A 285 8.51 -8.88 18.04
N ASP A 286 8.95 -7.66 17.76
CA ASP A 286 9.10 -6.59 18.75
C ASP A 286 7.78 -5.84 18.96
N ILE A 287 7.13 -6.04 20.10
CA ILE A 287 5.85 -5.39 20.43
C ILE A 287 6.14 -4.10 21.18
N ARG A 288 5.72 -2.97 20.59
CA ARG A 288 5.98 -1.61 21.11
C ARG A 288 4.70 -0.91 21.55
N ALA A 289 4.85 0.06 22.46
CA ALA A 289 3.75 0.86 22.95
C ALA A 289 3.21 1.82 21.86
N PRO A 290 1.91 1.76 21.49
CA PRO A 290 1.32 2.71 20.54
C PRO A 290 1.26 4.15 21.08
N GLN A 291 1.25 4.33 22.40
CA GLN A 291 1.22 5.65 23.05
C GLN A 291 1.91 5.60 24.42
N ALA A 292 2.21 6.76 25.00
CA ALA A 292 2.71 6.86 26.36
C ALA A 292 1.58 6.67 27.39
N GLY A 293 1.86 5.99 28.50
CA GLY A 293 0.86 5.70 29.53
C GLY A 293 1.34 4.69 30.56
N ILE A 294 0.44 4.17 31.39
CA ILE A 294 0.68 3.08 32.33
C ILE A 294 0.13 1.78 31.74
N VAL A 295 0.92 0.71 31.88
CA VAL A 295 0.52 -0.65 31.51
C VAL A 295 -0.51 -1.20 32.49
N HIS A 296 -1.61 -1.72 31.98
CA HIS A 296 -2.71 -2.29 32.75
C HIS A 296 -3.16 -3.63 32.11
N GLU A 297 -3.72 -4.54 32.91
CA GLU A 297 -4.21 -5.86 32.46
C GLU A 297 -3.22 -6.64 31.58
N LEU A 298 -1.96 -6.75 32.00
CA LEU A 298 -0.99 -7.63 31.34
C LEU A 298 -1.43 -9.10 31.46
N ALA A 299 -1.71 -9.74 30.32
CA ALA A 299 -2.16 -11.13 30.26
C ALA A 299 -1.00 -12.13 30.45
N VAL A 300 0.19 -11.82 29.93
CA VAL A 300 1.37 -12.70 29.99
C VAL A 300 2.32 -12.28 31.09
N HIS A 301 2.61 -13.20 32.01
CA HIS A 301 3.39 -12.91 33.21
C HIS A 301 4.80 -13.52 33.20
N THR A 302 5.09 -14.41 32.25
CA THR A 302 6.36 -15.17 32.21
C THR A 302 6.90 -15.30 30.79
N PRO A 303 8.24 -15.20 30.59
CA PRO A 303 8.89 -15.69 29.39
C PRO A 303 8.54 -17.17 29.13
N GLY A 304 8.39 -17.56 27.87
CA GLY A 304 7.91 -18.87 27.45
C GLY A 304 6.38 -19.01 27.40
N GLY A 305 5.63 -18.01 27.85
CA GLY A 305 4.17 -17.95 27.65
C GLY A 305 3.82 -17.85 26.17
N VAL A 306 2.66 -18.38 25.78
CA VAL A 306 2.17 -18.35 24.40
C VAL A 306 1.07 -17.30 24.28
N VAL A 307 1.16 -16.45 23.26
CA VAL A 307 0.13 -15.49 22.88
C VAL A 307 -0.57 -15.99 21.64
N SER A 308 -1.90 -16.03 21.65
CA SER A 308 -2.71 -16.43 20.51
C SER A 308 -2.89 -15.27 19.51
N ALA A 309 -3.24 -15.60 18.28
CA ALA A 309 -3.53 -14.60 17.24
C ALA A 309 -4.69 -13.67 17.67
N GLY A 310 -4.43 -12.35 17.66
CA GLY A 310 -5.41 -11.32 18.04
C GLY A 310 -5.69 -11.22 19.55
N GLU A 311 -4.99 -12.00 20.38
CA GLU A 311 -5.18 -11.98 21.82
C GLU A 311 -4.74 -10.63 22.43
N GLN A 312 -5.55 -10.12 23.36
CA GLN A 312 -5.21 -8.90 24.11
C GLN A 312 -4.07 -9.20 25.07
N ILE A 313 -2.92 -8.57 24.81
CA ILE A 313 -1.72 -8.75 25.62
C ILE A 313 -1.77 -7.81 26.83
N MET A 314 -2.08 -6.53 26.61
CA MET A 314 -2.18 -5.52 27.66
C MET A 314 -2.96 -4.29 27.20
N LEU A 315 -3.30 -3.44 28.15
CA LEU A 315 -3.88 -2.12 27.97
C LEU A 315 -2.86 -1.04 28.30
N ILE A 316 -2.82 0.04 27.52
CA ILE A 316 -2.05 1.25 27.86
C ILE A 316 -3.03 2.38 28.15
N VAL A 317 -3.04 2.79 29.42
CA VAL A 317 -3.85 3.90 29.92
C VAL A 317 -2.97 5.15 29.95
N PRO A 318 -3.24 6.18 29.15
CA PRO A 318 -2.39 7.37 29.10
C PRO A 318 -2.41 8.17 30.41
N ASN A 319 -1.27 8.80 30.72
CA ASN A 319 -1.08 9.55 31.97
C ASN A 319 -1.53 11.01 31.88
N ALA A 320 -1.64 11.52 30.65
CA ALA A 320 -1.87 12.93 30.35
C ALA A 320 -3.18 13.04 29.57
N ASP A 321 -4.28 12.85 30.27
CA ASP A 321 -5.59 13.13 29.70
C ASP A 321 -6.09 14.47 30.23
N SER A 322 -6.45 15.35 29.31
CA SER A 322 -7.52 16.30 29.55
C SER A 322 -8.71 15.50 30.06
N LEU A 323 -9.03 15.70 31.33
CA LEU A 323 -10.21 15.09 31.92
C LEU A 323 -11.43 15.75 31.28
N VAL A 324 -12.32 14.95 30.73
CA VAL A 324 -13.58 15.39 30.16
C VAL A 324 -14.71 14.78 30.97
N VAL A 325 -15.84 15.46 31.00
CA VAL A 325 -17.03 14.98 31.69
C VAL A 325 -17.98 14.41 30.66
N ASP A 326 -18.34 13.14 30.80
CA ASP A 326 -19.44 12.54 30.08
C ASP A 326 -20.72 12.74 30.90
N ALA A 327 -21.57 13.67 30.47
CA ALA A 327 -22.86 13.97 31.06
C ALA A 327 -23.98 13.17 30.37
N ARG A 328 -24.89 12.60 31.15
CA ARG A 328 -26.05 11.87 30.66
C ARG A 328 -27.24 12.83 30.60
N ILE A 329 -27.66 13.18 29.39
CA ILE A 329 -28.76 14.13 29.16
C ILE A 329 -30.01 13.35 28.75
N ALA A 330 -31.16 13.72 29.34
CA ALA A 330 -32.43 13.13 29.00
C ALA A 330 -32.80 13.47 27.53
N PRO A 331 -33.44 12.56 26.79
CA PRO A 331 -33.83 12.80 25.39
C PRO A 331 -34.73 14.03 25.21
N GLU A 332 -35.53 14.37 26.21
CA GLU A 332 -36.39 15.56 26.24
C GLU A 332 -35.62 16.90 26.29
N ASP A 333 -34.38 16.87 26.79
CA ASP A 333 -33.55 18.06 26.99
C ASP A 333 -32.49 18.25 25.88
N ILE A 334 -32.30 17.27 24.99
CA ILE A 334 -31.22 17.29 23.98
C ILE A 334 -31.34 18.45 22.98
N ASP A 335 -32.57 18.84 22.61
CA ASP A 335 -32.85 19.94 21.68
C ASP A 335 -32.29 21.29 22.15
N GLN A 336 -32.01 21.41 23.44
CA GLN A 336 -31.52 22.64 24.07
C GLN A 336 -29.99 22.67 24.17
N VAL A 337 -29.32 21.55 23.90
CA VAL A 337 -27.87 21.39 24.07
C VAL A 337 -27.17 21.53 22.73
N ARG A 338 -26.14 22.37 22.66
CA ARG A 338 -25.36 22.62 21.45
C ARG A 338 -23.85 22.59 21.74
N PRO A 339 -23.01 22.12 20.80
CA PRO A 339 -21.58 22.29 20.90
C PRO A 339 -21.21 23.78 21.10
N GLY A 340 -20.25 24.05 21.99
CA GLY A 340 -19.80 25.39 22.35
C GLY A 340 -20.52 26.03 23.54
N GLN A 341 -21.55 25.39 24.10
CA GLN A 341 -22.26 25.93 25.26
C GLN A 341 -21.43 25.86 26.54
N ALA A 342 -21.49 26.93 27.34
CA ALA A 342 -20.86 26.96 28.65
C ALA A 342 -21.63 26.09 29.65
N ALA A 343 -20.90 25.21 30.33
CA ALA A 343 -21.39 24.35 31.39
C ALA A 343 -20.67 24.66 32.71
N VAL A 344 -21.37 24.48 33.81
CA VAL A 344 -20.81 24.56 35.16
C VAL A 344 -20.79 23.16 35.76
N LEU A 345 -19.62 22.73 36.20
CA LEU A 345 -19.36 21.39 36.73
C LEU A 345 -19.24 21.48 38.26
N ARG A 346 -20.08 20.73 38.95
CA ARG A 346 -20.06 20.61 40.43
C ARG A 346 -19.77 19.18 40.82
N PHE A 347 -18.72 18.97 41.62
CA PHE A 347 -18.32 17.65 42.10
C PHE A 347 -18.93 17.43 43.49
N PRO A 348 -20.00 16.63 43.64
CA PRO A 348 -20.67 16.42 44.91
C PRO A 348 -19.78 15.74 45.96
N GLY A 349 -18.74 15.02 45.53
CA GLY A 349 -17.76 14.39 46.42
C GLY A 349 -16.74 15.34 47.05
N LEU A 350 -16.75 16.64 46.69
CA LEU A 350 -15.82 17.65 47.20
C LEU A 350 -16.54 18.66 48.12
N ASN A 351 -15.82 19.23 49.08
CA ASN A 351 -16.39 20.15 50.06
C ASN A 351 -16.85 21.46 49.38
N GLN A 352 -18.16 21.69 49.36
CA GLN A 352 -18.80 22.80 48.64
C GLN A 352 -18.45 24.20 49.18
N ARG A 353 -17.92 24.31 50.41
CA ARG A 353 -17.48 25.61 50.98
C ARG A 353 -16.09 26.04 50.51
N THR A 354 -15.27 25.11 50.05
CA THR A 354 -13.87 25.36 49.68
C THR A 354 -13.57 25.08 48.20
N THR A 355 -14.45 24.34 47.52
CA THR A 355 -14.23 23.93 46.12
C THR A 355 -14.98 24.87 45.17
N PRO A 356 -14.29 25.60 44.29
CA PRO A 356 -14.94 26.47 43.31
C PRO A 356 -15.68 25.66 42.25
N GLU A 357 -16.76 26.23 41.71
CA GLU A 357 -17.45 25.68 40.55
C GLU A 357 -16.53 25.73 39.33
N LEU A 358 -16.33 24.59 38.66
CA LEU A 358 -15.49 24.57 37.47
C LEU A 358 -16.30 24.91 36.24
N ARG A 359 -15.70 25.69 35.35
CA ARG A 359 -16.29 26.00 34.04
C ARG A 359 -15.85 24.97 33.03
N GLY A 360 -16.78 24.50 32.22
CA GLY A 360 -16.54 23.63 31.09
C GLY A 360 -17.30 24.08 29.86
N GLU A 361 -17.00 23.46 28.73
CA GLU A 361 -17.62 23.74 27.44
C GLU A 361 -18.06 22.43 26.79
N VAL A 362 -19.25 22.41 26.21
CA VAL A 362 -19.76 21.25 25.48
C VAL A 362 -18.95 21.09 24.20
N ILE A 363 -18.11 20.05 24.13
CA ILE A 363 -17.29 19.79 22.95
C ILE A 363 -17.99 18.90 21.93
N ARG A 364 -18.79 17.94 22.39
CA ARG A 364 -19.42 16.95 21.52
C ARG A 364 -20.71 16.41 22.12
N ILE A 365 -21.69 16.19 21.26
CA ILE A 365 -22.93 15.49 21.57
C ILE A 365 -22.89 14.14 20.86
N GLY A 366 -23.24 13.06 21.56
CA GLY A 366 -23.36 11.72 20.99
C GLY A 366 -24.40 11.71 19.87
N ALA A 367 -24.08 11.06 18.76
CA ALA A 367 -24.96 11.03 17.60
C ALA A 367 -26.24 10.21 17.87
N ASP A 368 -26.16 9.24 18.77
CA ASP A 368 -27.23 8.28 19.05
C ASP A 368 -27.57 8.22 20.54
N ILE A 369 -28.83 7.87 20.79
CA ILE A 369 -29.34 7.59 22.13
C ILE A 369 -28.73 6.27 22.65
N THR A 370 -28.20 6.31 23.87
CA THR A 370 -27.60 5.15 24.54
C THR A 370 -28.51 4.71 25.69
N GLU A 371 -28.72 3.41 25.82
CA GLU A 371 -29.52 2.83 26.91
C GLU A 371 -28.62 2.28 28.01
N ASP A 372 -28.90 2.62 29.26
CA ASP A 372 -28.20 2.03 30.41
C ASP A 372 -28.68 0.58 30.60
N LYS A 373 -27.83 -0.40 30.25
CA LYS A 373 -28.13 -1.84 30.31
C LYS A 373 -28.67 -2.34 31.66
N ARG A 374 -28.47 -1.60 32.76
CA ARG A 374 -28.96 -1.97 34.09
C ARG A 374 -30.30 -1.33 34.44
N THR A 375 -30.60 -0.15 33.91
CA THR A 375 -31.80 0.64 34.31
C THR A 375 -32.82 0.84 33.20
N GLY A 376 -32.48 0.55 31.95
CA GLY A 376 -33.36 0.73 30.79
C GLY A 376 -33.65 2.19 30.43
N ILE A 377 -32.98 3.14 31.10
CA ILE A 377 -33.16 4.57 30.83
C ILE A 377 -32.29 4.96 29.64
N SER A 378 -32.91 5.56 28.64
CA SER A 378 -32.26 6.07 27.44
C SER A 378 -31.76 7.50 27.65
N PHE A 379 -30.52 7.79 27.29
CA PHE A 379 -29.87 9.09 27.47
C PHE A 379 -28.93 9.41 26.30
N PHE A 380 -28.68 10.69 26.07
CA PHE A 380 -27.62 11.16 25.19
C PHE A 380 -26.34 11.41 25.98
N LEU A 381 -25.22 10.93 25.45
CA LEU A 381 -23.89 11.21 25.99
C LEU A 381 -23.41 12.57 25.48
N VAL A 382 -23.22 13.52 26.38
CA VAL A 382 -22.66 14.83 26.05
C VAL A 382 -21.32 14.99 26.73
N ARG A 383 -20.29 15.22 25.93
CA ARG A 383 -18.91 15.38 26.39
C ARG A 383 -18.58 16.84 26.59
N ILE A 384 -18.04 17.15 27.76
CA ILE A 384 -17.76 18.50 28.22
C ILE A 384 -16.30 18.58 28.62
N ALA A 385 -15.54 19.46 27.98
CA ALA A 385 -14.16 19.72 28.34
C ALA A 385 -14.10 20.74 29.49
N LEU A 386 -13.20 20.52 30.45
CA LEU A 386 -12.89 21.54 31.45
C LEU A 386 -12.13 22.69 30.77
N ALA A 387 -12.47 23.93 31.12
CA ALA A 387 -11.77 25.09 30.57
C ALA A 387 -10.29 25.12 31.04
N PRO A 388 -9.36 25.59 30.18
CA PRO A 388 -7.93 25.57 30.50
C PRO A 388 -7.61 26.29 31.82
N GLY A 389 -6.95 25.59 32.75
CA GLY A 389 -6.55 26.15 34.04
C GLY A 389 -7.59 26.08 35.16
N GLU A 390 -8.86 25.75 34.87
CA GLU A 390 -9.88 25.53 35.92
C GLU A 390 -9.54 24.32 36.80
N ALA A 391 -8.99 23.25 36.21
CA ALA A 391 -8.53 22.08 36.95
C ALA A 391 -7.42 22.41 37.97
N ARG A 392 -6.63 23.47 37.75
CA ARG A 392 -5.57 23.90 38.70
C ARG A 392 -6.13 24.69 39.89
N LYS A 393 -7.36 25.21 39.80
CA LYS A 393 -8.01 25.94 40.91
C LYS A 393 -8.43 25.04 42.07
N LEU A 394 -8.40 23.72 41.86
CA LEU A 394 -8.68 22.71 42.88
C LEU A 394 -7.51 22.42 43.83
N GLY A 395 -6.34 23.05 43.63
CA GLY A 395 -5.19 22.87 44.52
C GLY A 395 -4.72 21.42 44.62
N ASP A 396 -4.71 20.85 45.83
CA ASP A 396 -4.24 19.49 46.15
C ASP A 396 -5.25 18.37 45.82
N VAL A 397 -6.47 18.70 45.35
CA VAL A 397 -7.48 17.69 45.05
C VAL A 397 -7.21 17.06 43.68
N GLN A 398 -6.74 15.81 43.68
CA GLN A 398 -6.55 15.03 42.45
C GLN A 398 -7.89 14.54 41.89
N LEU A 399 -8.22 14.97 40.68
CA LEU A 399 -9.36 14.48 39.94
C LEU A 399 -9.03 13.10 39.34
N VAL A 400 -9.79 12.06 39.69
CA VAL A 400 -9.60 10.69 39.21
C VAL A 400 -10.72 10.29 38.24
N PRO A 401 -10.43 9.57 37.14
CA PRO A 401 -11.46 8.99 36.27
C PRO A 401 -12.47 8.15 37.06
N GLY A 402 -13.75 8.28 36.73
CA GLY A 402 -14.87 7.61 37.41
C GLY A 402 -15.58 8.45 38.47
N MET A 403 -15.05 9.63 38.83
CA MET A 403 -15.68 10.51 39.83
C MET A 403 -17.02 11.08 39.33
N PRO A 404 -18.10 11.06 40.14
CA PRO A 404 -19.38 11.63 39.76
C PRO A 404 -19.33 13.15 39.73
N VAL A 405 -20.05 13.75 38.78
CA VAL A 405 -20.13 15.20 38.59
C VAL A 405 -21.53 15.60 38.15
N ASN A 406 -22.04 16.66 38.73
CA ASN A 406 -23.29 17.29 38.31
C ASN A 406 -22.96 18.42 37.34
N VAL A 407 -23.55 18.35 36.16
CA VAL A 407 -23.31 19.28 35.07
C VAL A 407 -24.53 20.17 34.92
N PHE A 408 -24.29 21.48 34.93
CA PHE A 408 -25.28 22.51 34.69
C PHE A 408 -24.99 23.17 33.34
N ILE A 409 -25.68 22.77 32.29
CA ILE A 409 -25.51 23.34 30.95
C ILE A 409 -26.42 24.56 30.83
N ARG A 410 -25.86 25.72 30.50
CA ARG A 410 -26.66 26.95 30.31
C ARG A 410 -27.49 26.82 29.03
N THR A 411 -28.80 26.92 29.16
CA THR A 411 -29.70 26.94 28.01
C THR A 411 -29.82 28.35 27.43
N SER A 412 -30.32 28.46 26.20
CA SER A 412 -30.55 29.76 25.58
C SER A 412 -31.59 30.56 26.38
N GLU A 413 -31.34 31.86 26.52
CA GLU A 413 -32.24 32.80 27.19
C GLU A 413 -33.62 32.73 26.55
N ARG A 414 -34.66 32.52 27.37
CA ARG A 414 -36.05 32.51 26.94
C ARG A 414 -36.80 33.62 27.63
N THR A 415 -37.62 34.33 26.87
CA THR A 415 -38.57 35.29 27.41
C THR A 415 -39.83 34.59 27.89
N ILE A 416 -40.51 35.14 28.91
CA ILE A 416 -41.78 34.61 29.43
C ILE A 416 -42.83 34.45 28.32
N LEU A 417 -42.81 35.36 27.33
CA LEU A 417 -43.68 35.31 26.15
C LEU A 417 -43.47 34.04 25.31
N SER A 418 -42.22 33.57 25.18
CA SER A 418 -41.91 32.35 24.41
C SER A 418 -42.49 31.08 25.03
N TYR A 419 -42.62 31.04 26.36
CA TYR A 419 -43.19 29.89 27.08
C TYR A 419 -44.71 29.80 26.91
N LEU A 420 -45.40 30.94 26.87
CA LEU A 420 -46.85 31.02 26.67
C LEU A 420 -47.26 30.69 25.22
N LEU A 421 -46.45 31.11 24.23
CA LEU A 421 -46.78 30.97 22.81
C LEU A 421 -46.32 29.65 22.18
N ARG A 422 -45.39 28.91 22.80
CA ARG A 422 -44.85 27.64 22.28
C ARG A 422 -45.91 26.61 21.87
N PRO A 423 -46.93 26.27 22.70
CA PRO A 423 -47.94 25.27 22.32
C PRO A 423 -48.78 25.69 21.10
N LEU A 424 -49.00 26.99 20.89
CA LEU A 424 -49.72 27.51 19.71
C LEU A 424 -48.85 27.42 18.45
N THR A 425 -47.57 27.79 18.53
CA THR A 425 -46.65 27.70 17.38
C THR A 425 -46.32 26.27 16.98
N ASP A 426 -46.17 25.35 17.94
CA ASP A 426 -45.85 23.94 17.64
C ASP A 426 -47.05 23.24 16.97
N GLN A 427 -48.29 23.55 17.37
CA GLN A 427 -49.49 23.07 16.68
C GLN A 427 -49.64 23.62 15.26
N VAL A 428 -49.34 24.91 15.04
CA VAL A 428 -49.39 25.49 13.69
C VAL A 428 -48.35 24.84 12.77
N ARG A 429 -47.13 24.54 13.28
CA ARG A 429 -46.09 23.85 12.49
C ARG A 429 -46.42 22.37 12.20
N LEU A 430 -47.17 21.69 13.06
CA LEU A 430 -47.65 20.33 12.81
C LEU A 430 -48.70 20.30 11.70
N VAL A 431 -49.61 21.27 11.66
CA VAL A 431 -50.68 21.36 10.64
C VAL A 431 -50.13 21.76 9.25
N PHE A 432 -49.06 22.56 9.18
CA PHE A 432 -48.43 22.94 7.90
C PHE A 432 -47.44 21.91 7.34
N ARG A 433 -47.26 20.76 7.99
CA ARG A 433 -46.39 19.68 7.53
C ARG A 433 -47.16 18.47 6.96
N GLU A 434 -48.49 18.51 7.04
CA GLU A 434 -49.42 17.53 6.47
C GLU A 434 -50.17 18.05 5.22
N SER A 435 -49.75 19.17 4.64
CA SER A 435 -50.26 19.68 3.36
C SER A 435 -49.21 19.60 2.26
#